data_AF-A0A928W305-F1
#
_entry.id   AF-A0A928W305-F1
#
_cell.length_a   1.000
_cell.length_b   1.000
_cell.length_c   1.000
_cell.angle_alpha   90.00
_cell.angle_beta   90.00
_cell.angle_gamma   90.00
#
_symmetry.space_group_name_H-M   'P 1'
#
loop_
_entity.id
_entity.type
_entity.pdbx_description
1 polymer ?
#
loop_
_entity_poly.entity_id
_entity_poly.type
_entity_poly.pdbx_seq_one_letter_code
_entity_poly.pdbx_strand_id
1 'polypeptide(L)'
;MAWSVCTLAIVAPAVALPPPKDIPEEVLRTEIILEARSPVDGTPLSAAEYAQLQAELQTSPYPPQIDPAFEHNVFLLRVLKFFRTILPFF
;
A
#
# COMPACT_ATOMS: atom_id res chain seq x y z
N MET A 1 51.31 45.76 28.50
CA MET A 1 49.87 45.99 28.26
C MET A 1 49.44 45.05 27.14
N ALA A 2 48.42 44.23 27.41
CA ALA A 2 47.65 43.40 26.47
C ALA A 2 48.37 42.27 25.68
N TRP A 3 48.37 41.05 26.23
CA TRP A 3 48.35 39.84 25.41
C TRP A 3 46.91 39.39 25.25
N SER A 4 46.38 39.53 24.05
CA SER A 4 45.04 39.09 23.66
C SER A 4 45.08 37.59 23.41
N VAL A 5 44.48 36.81 24.32
CA VAL A 5 44.35 35.36 24.18
C VAL A 5 43.16 35.09 23.26
N CYS A 6 43.44 34.67 22.03
CA CYS A 6 42.43 34.15 21.11
C CYS A 6 41.93 32.80 21.63
N THR A 7 40.68 32.76 22.11
CA THR A 7 40.04 31.52 22.55
C THR A 7 39.56 30.75 21.32
N LEU A 8 40.13 29.58 21.07
CA LEU A 8 39.64 28.65 20.05
C LEU A 8 38.26 28.14 20.51
N ALA A 9 37.21 28.48 19.77
CA ALA A 9 35.88 27.92 20.01
C ALA A 9 35.89 26.44 19.61
N ILE A 10 35.69 25.55 20.59
CA ILE A 10 35.49 24.12 20.37
C ILE A 10 34.10 23.95 19.75
N VAL A 11 34.05 23.56 18.48
CA VAL A 11 32.80 23.21 17.79
C VAL A 11 32.35 21.84 18.30
N ALA A 12 31.18 21.77 18.94
CA ALA A 12 30.59 20.51 19.38
C ALA A 12 30.21 19.64 18.16
N PRO A 13 30.43 18.32 18.20
CA PRO A 13 30.01 17.44 17.11
C PRO A 13 28.48 17.41 17.03
N ALA A 14 27.94 17.61 15.83
CA ALA A 14 26.51 17.60 15.56
C ALA A 14 25.90 16.23 15.95
N VAL A 15 25.03 16.24 16.95
CA VAL A 15 24.32 15.08 17.49
C VAL A 15 23.09 14.79 16.63
N ALA A 16 23.26 14.24 15.44
CA ALA A 16 22.11 13.80 14.63
C ALA A 16 22.41 12.75 13.53
N LEU A 17 23.60 12.16 13.49
CA LEU A 17 23.86 11.09 12.52
C LEU A 17 23.46 9.73 13.12
N PRO A 18 22.69 8.90 12.39
CA PRO A 18 22.38 7.54 12.83
C PRO A 18 23.67 6.74 13.04
N PRO A 19 23.68 5.72 13.91
CA PRO A 19 24.87 4.95 14.19
C PRO A 19 25.41 4.33 12.88
N PRO A 20 26.75 4.23 12.69
CA PRO A 20 27.35 3.83 11.41
C PRO A 20 26.98 2.42 10.90
N LYS A 21 26.27 1.63 11.71
CA LYS A 21 25.82 0.28 11.40
C LYS A 21 24.42 0.26 10.79
N ASP A 22 23.64 1.34 10.94
CA ASP A 22 22.31 1.42 10.38
C ASP A 22 22.40 1.82 8.91
N ILE A 23 21.65 1.10 8.07
CA ILE A 23 21.57 1.40 6.64
C ILE A 23 20.77 2.71 6.49
N PRO A 24 21.29 3.71 5.77
CA PRO A 24 20.57 4.96 5.56
C PRO A 24 19.28 4.74 4.77
N GLU A 25 18.25 5.53 5.06
CA GLU A 25 16.93 5.38 4.47
C GLU A 25 16.95 5.58 2.94
N GLU A 26 17.82 6.44 2.45
CA GLU A 26 18.02 6.71 1.03
C GLU A 26 18.45 5.45 0.26
N VAL A 27 19.21 4.55 0.91
CA VAL A 27 19.60 3.27 0.32
C VAL A 27 18.44 2.30 0.32
N LEU A 28 17.71 2.16 1.44
CA LEU A 28 16.54 1.29 1.54
C LEU A 28 15.44 1.65 0.53
N ARG A 29 15.26 2.95 0.25
CA ARG A 29 14.31 3.43 -0.77
C ARG A 29 14.70 3.06 -2.20
N THR A 30 15.98 2.74 -2.43
CA THR A 30 16.49 2.29 -3.74
C THR A 30 16.56 0.78 -3.88
N GLU A 31 16.32 0.02 -2.81
CA GLU A 31 16.31 -1.44 -2.86
C GLU A 31 15.10 -1.95 -3.63
N ILE A 32 15.38 -2.62 -4.75
CA ILE A 32 14.34 -3.25 -5.57
C ILE A 32 14.01 -4.60 -4.93
N ILE A 33 12.84 -4.69 -4.30
CA ILE A 33 12.33 -5.93 -3.71
C ILE A 33 11.89 -6.85 -4.86
N LEU A 34 12.75 -7.82 -5.21
CA LEU A 34 12.48 -8.82 -6.26
C LEU A 34 11.70 -10.03 -5.74
N GLU A 35 11.67 -10.20 -4.42
CA GLU A 35 11.00 -11.33 -3.75
C GLU A 35 9.51 -11.06 -3.64
N ALA A 36 8.68 -12.01 -4.08
CA ALA A 36 7.27 -11.98 -3.75
C ALA A 36 7.11 -12.16 -2.23
N ARG A 37 6.31 -11.31 -1.60
CA ARG A 37 6.02 -11.35 -0.17
C ARG A 37 4.56 -11.70 0.02
N SER A 38 4.23 -12.47 1.06
CA SER A 38 2.84 -12.74 1.41
C SER A 38 2.11 -11.42 1.70
N PRO A 39 0.93 -11.17 1.09
CA PRO A 39 0.14 -9.97 1.37
C PRO A 39 -0.49 -9.98 2.76
N VAL A 40 -0.48 -11.13 3.45
CA VAL A 40 -1.03 -11.30 4.80
C VAL A 40 0.05 -11.06 5.86
N ASP A 41 1.21 -11.70 5.71
CA ASP A 41 2.23 -11.79 6.77
C ASP A 41 3.59 -11.18 6.41
N GLY A 42 3.81 -10.76 5.16
CA GLY A 42 5.09 -10.19 4.71
C GLY A 42 6.26 -11.19 4.69
N THR A 43 6.00 -12.49 4.82
CA THR A 43 7.01 -13.55 4.69
C THR A 43 7.45 -13.70 3.23
N PRO A 44 8.71 -14.08 2.96
CA PRO A 44 9.17 -14.34 1.60
C PRO A 44 8.43 -15.57 1.05
N LEU A 45 7.92 -15.47 -0.17
CA LEU A 45 7.07 -16.48 -0.79
C LEU A 45 7.58 -16.75 -2.21
N SER A 46 7.56 -18.03 -2.63
CA SER A 46 7.85 -18.38 -4.01
C SER A 46 6.72 -17.94 -4.95
N ALA A 47 7.02 -17.70 -6.22
CA ALA A 47 6.00 -17.33 -7.22
C ALA A 47 4.86 -18.38 -7.34
N ALA A 48 5.19 -19.67 -7.17
CA ALA A 48 4.20 -20.74 -7.20
C ALA A 48 3.28 -20.73 -5.97
N GLU A 49 3.85 -20.49 -4.80
CA GLU A 49 3.12 -20.40 -3.53
C GLU A 49 2.24 -19.13 -3.51
N TYR A 50 2.72 -18.02 -4.07
CA TYR A 50 1.95 -16.80 -4.24
C TYR A 50 0.72 -17.02 -5.13
N ALA A 51 0.86 -17.74 -6.25
CA ALA A 51 -0.26 -18.06 -7.12
C ALA A 51 -1.32 -18.92 -6.41
N GLN A 52 -0.91 -19.87 -5.58
CA GLN A 52 -1.81 -20.70 -4.78
C GLN A 52 -2.54 -19.86 -3.71
N LEU A 53 -1.80 -19.04 -2.97
CA LEU A 53 -2.35 -18.15 -1.95
C LEU A 53 -3.38 -17.18 -2.56
N GLN A 54 -3.10 -16.67 -3.76
CA GLN A 54 -4.02 -15.77 -4.45
C GLN A 54 -5.31 -16.47 -4.88
N ALA A 55 -5.23 -17.74 -5.31
CA ALA A 55 -6.42 -18.53 -5.62
C ALA A 55 -7.28 -18.79 -4.37
N GLU A 56 -6.65 -19.05 -3.22
CA GLU A 56 -7.34 -19.21 -1.94
C GLU A 56 -8.01 -17.90 -1.50
N LEU A 57 -7.32 -16.77 -1.58
CA LEU A 57 -7.89 -15.46 -1.23
C LEU A 57 -9.06 -15.04 -2.13
N GLN A 58 -9.10 -15.49 -3.39
CA GLN A 58 -10.23 -15.25 -4.29
C GLN A 58 -11.48 -16.05 -3.91
N THR A 59 -11.32 -17.17 -3.21
CA THR A 59 -12.42 -17.99 -2.71
C THR A 59 -12.84 -17.50 -1.33
N SER A 60 -13.51 -16.34 -1.28
CA SER A 60 -14.11 -15.85 -0.03
C SER A 60 -15.21 -16.82 0.42
N PRO A 61 -15.13 -17.38 1.65
CA PRO A 61 -16.20 -18.21 2.21
C PRO A 61 -17.43 -17.37 2.60
N TYR A 62 -17.27 -16.05 2.69
CA TYR A 62 -18.35 -15.13 3.01
C TYR A 62 -19.08 -14.68 1.75
N PRO A 63 -20.42 -14.60 1.80
CA PRO A 63 -21.17 -14.04 0.69
C PRO A 63 -20.73 -12.59 0.45
N PRO A 64 -20.62 -12.15 -0.82
CA PRO A 64 -20.31 -10.77 -1.13
C PRO A 64 -21.35 -9.87 -0.46
N GLN A 65 -20.91 -8.99 0.43
CA GLN A 65 -21.80 -8.01 1.07
C GLN A 65 -22.02 -6.89 0.07
N ILE A 66 -23.19 -6.92 -0.58
CA ILE A 66 -23.62 -5.88 -1.51
C ILE A 66 -24.41 -4.84 -0.72
N ASP A 67 -24.13 -3.56 -0.96
CA ASP A 67 -24.93 -2.47 -0.38
C ASP A 67 -26.38 -2.58 -0.89
N PRO A 68 -27.40 -2.61 -0.02
CA PRO A 68 -28.80 -2.67 -0.43
C PRO A 68 -29.21 -1.55 -1.41
N ALA A 69 -28.56 -0.38 -1.34
CA ALA A 69 -28.79 0.70 -2.30
C ALA A 69 -28.36 0.31 -3.73
N PHE A 70 -27.30 -0.48 -3.87
CA PHE A 70 -26.83 -0.98 -5.16
C PHE A 70 -27.83 -1.98 -5.76
N GLU A 71 -28.34 -2.92 -4.95
CA GLU A 71 -29.36 -3.86 -5.39
C GLU A 71 -30.62 -3.14 -5.89
N HIS A 72 -31.05 -2.11 -5.17
CA HIS A 72 -32.19 -1.28 -5.56
C HIS A 72 -31.97 -0.57 -6.90
N ASN A 73 -30.78 0.01 -7.09
CA ASN A 73 -30.43 0.67 -8.34
C ASN A 73 -30.40 -0.31 -9.53
N VAL A 74 -29.82 -1.51 -9.34
CA VAL A 74 -29.82 -2.57 -10.38
C VAL A 74 -31.25 -2.99 -10.74
N PHE A 75 -32.13 -3.10 -9.74
CA PHE A 75 -33.55 -3.37 -9.96
C PHE A 75 -34.21 -2.27 -10.80
N LEU A 76 -34.03 -1.00 -10.44
CA LEU A 76 -34.59 0.14 -11.18
C LEU A 76 -34.07 0.18 -12.64
N LEU A 77 -32.79 -0.09 -12.86
CA LEU A 77 -32.21 -0.19 -14.20
C LEU A 77 -32.83 -1.32 -15.01
N ARG A 78 -33.10 -2.47 -14.38
CA ARG A 78 -33.77 -3.60 -15.04
C ARG A 78 -35.21 -3.26 -15.44
N VAL A 79 -35.94 -2.56 -14.58
CA VAL A 79 -37.29 -2.05 -14.86
C VAL A 79 -37.26 -1.04 -16.01
N LEU A 80 -36.33 -0.09 -15.98
CA LEU A 80 -36.15 0.89 -17.06
C LEU A 80 -35.82 0.20 -18.39
N LYS A 81 -34.94 -0.80 -18.39
CA LYS A 81 -34.62 -1.60 -19.57
C LYS A 81 -35.86 -2.34 -20.09
N PHE A 82 -36.68 -2.91 -19.21
CA PHE A 82 -37.92 -3.60 -19.60
C PHE A 82 -38.87 -2.66 -20.34
N PHE A 83 -39.11 -1.47 -19.81
CA PHE A 83 -39.96 -0.48 -20.48
C PHE A 83 -39.42 -0.04 -21.84
N ARG A 84 -38.11 0.23 -21.94
CA ARG A 84 -37.47 0.55 -23.24
C ARG A 84 -37.54 -0.59 -24.24
N THR A 85 -37.63 -1.84 -23.77
CA THR A 85 -37.72 -3.01 -24.65
C THR A 85 -39.15 -3.20 -25.19
N ILE A 86 -40.16 -2.95 -24.36
CA ILE A 86 -41.57 -3.19 -24.71
C ILE A 86 -42.22 -2.00 -25.41
N LEU A 87 -41.72 -0.78 -25.16
CA LEU A 87 -42.20 0.44 -25.78
C LEU A 87 -41.13 0.99 -26.76
N PRO A 88 -40.93 0.37 -27.94
CA PRO A 88 -39.86 0.74 -28.86
C PRO A 88 -40.09 2.07 -29.61
N PHE A 89 -41.18 2.78 -29.32
CA PHE A 89 -41.64 3.95 -30.07
C PHE A 89 -41.77 5.24 -29.22
N PHE A 90 -41.32 5.21 -27.96
CA PHE A 90 -41.12 6.39 -27.10
C PHE A 90 -39.66 6.49 -26.68
#